data_AF-A0A8C9YAJ9-F1
#
_entry.id   AF-A0A8C9YAJ9-F1
#
_cell.length_a   1.000
_cell.length_b   1.000
_cell.length_c   1.000
_cell.angle_alpha   90.00
_cell.angle_beta   90.00
_cell.angle_gamma   90.00
#
_symmetry.space_group_name_H-M   'P 1'
#
loop_
_entity.id
_entity.type
_entity.pdbx_description
1 polymer ?
#
loop_
_entity_poly.entity_id
_entity_poly.type
_entity_poly.pdbx_seq_one_letter_code
_entity_poly.pdbx_strand_id
1 'polypeptide(L)'
;MRLRNGTVATAIIFFTSFLSLSWYTAWQNGKEKLIAYQREFHALKERLRVAEHRTLQRSSELNNILEQFRRAIAETNSSKDALTNFSDETQKLLKELANRKPLQVPNIYHHLPHLLDNEGSLHPAVQVGLGRTGVTMVMGIPTVKRKVKSYLSETLRSLIDKLSPEEKLDCVIIVFVGETDVDYVHSVVAGLEKEFSTELSSGLLEVISPPAAYYPELTNLKETFGDSKERVKWRTKQNLDYSFLMMYAVSKGVYYVQLEDDIVAKPNYFATMKNFALQLSSEDWMILEFSQLGFIGKMFQAPDLNLIVEFIFMFYKEKPIDWLLDHILWVKVCNPEKDAKHCERQKSSLRVRFRPSLFQHVGLHSSLAGKIQKLTDKDFLKPLLHKMHVNPPAEVSTSVKVYQGHTLEKTYLGEDFFWAITPTAGDYILFKFDRPLNMIGRFLFRSGNQEHPGDKIENTTVEILPVSVRTHTHTHTHTLNGQFEKGVAEGFVDPSFNPIIALRLSVVKDSAVWAILSEVSQSHTTPAHLLSN
;
A
#
# COMPACT_ATOMS: atom_id res chain seq x y z
N MET A 1 65.29 17.39 -25.67
CA MET A 1 63.93 17.95 -25.86
C MET A 1 62.87 16.88 -25.53
N ARG A 2 62.42 16.73 -24.27
CA ARG A 2 61.31 15.80 -23.97
C ARG A 2 60.50 16.09 -22.68
N LEU A 3 60.68 17.25 -22.05
CA LEU A 3 60.04 17.58 -20.75
C LEU A 3 59.08 18.78 -20.78
N ARG A 4 58.72 19.32 -21.96
CA ARG A 4 57.89 20.54 -22.05
C ARG A 4 56.38 20.31 -22.24
N ASN A 5 55.95 19.06 -22.49
CA ASN A 5 54.54 18.74 -22.74
C ASN A 5 53.82 18.13 -21.53
N GLY A 6 54.56 17.59 -20.55
CA GLY A 6 53.97 16.94 -19.37
C GLY A 6 53.29 17.91 -18.41
N THR A 7 53.90 19.07 -18.17
CA THR A 7 53.36 20.14 -17.31
C THR A 7 52.12 20.84 -17.91
N VAL A 8 52.05 20.93 -19.25
CA VAL A 8 50.88 21.47 -19.93
C VAL A 8 49.72 20.47 -19.89
N ALA A 9 50.00 19.18 -20.09
CA ALA A 9 48.98 18.14 -20.00
C ALA A 9 48.39 18.01 -18.59
N THR A 10 49.22 18.06 -17.54
CA THR A 10 48.72 18.04 -16.16
C THR A 10 47.90 19.28 -15.83
N ALA A 11 48.31 20.47 -16.27
CA ALA A 11 47.54 21.70 -16.08
C ALA A 11 46.15 21.64 -16.75
N ILE A 12 46.07 21.06 -17.96
CA ILE A 12 44.79 20.89 -18.68
C ILE A 12 43.89 19.88 -17.96
N ILE A 13 44.43 18.77 -17.45
CA ILE A 13 43.66 17.77 -16.69
C ILE A 13 43.11 18.38 -15.39
N PHE A 14 43.92 19.18 -14.69
CA PHE A 14 43.46 19.88 -13.48
C PHE A 14 42.40 20.95 -13.78
N PHE A 15 42.53 21.71 -14.86
CA PHE A 15 41.52 22.69 -15.24
C PHE A 15 40.20 22.04 -15.67
N THR A 16 40.26 20.95 -16.43
CA THR A 16 39.06 20.23 -16.88
C THR A 16 38.35 19.49 -15.74
N SER A 17 39.10 18.93 -14.79
CA SER A 17 38.52 18.32 -13.58
C SER A 17 37.89 19.39 -12.67
N PHE A 18 38.51 20.56 -12.53
CA PHE A 18 37.95 21.64 -11.71
C PHE A 18 36.68 22.25 -12.34
N LEU A 19 36.68 22.45 -13.66
CA LEU A 19 35.50 22.95 -14.40
C LEU A 19 34.34 21.94 -14.35
N SER A 20 34.61 20.65 -14.50
CA SER A 20 33.58 19.61 -14.39
C SER A 20 33.02 19.49 -12.97
N LEU A 21 33.85 19.62 -11.93
CA LEU A 21 33.39 19.63 -10.54
C LEU A 21 32.55 20.88 -10.24
N SER A 22 32.95 22.05 -10.74
CA SER A 22 32.23 23.32 -10.58
C SER A 22 30.87 23.30 -11.31
N TRP A 23 30.81 22.73 -12.52
CA TRP A 23 29.56 22.52 -13.23
C TRP A 23 28.65 21.51 -12.53
N TYR A 24 29.21 20.43 -11.99
CA TYR A 24 28.45 19.43 -11.25
C TYR A 24 27.84 20.01 -9.96
N THR A 25 28.60 20.81 -9.20
CA THR A 25 28.08 21.47 -7.99
C THR A 25 27.05 22.55 -8.31
N ALA A 26 27.25 23.35 -9.37
CA ALA A 26 26.26 24.31 -9.84
C ALA A 26 24.97 23.64 -10.32
N TRP A 27 25.08 22.50 -11.01
CA TRP A 27 23.93 21.71 -11.45
C TRP A 27 23.17 21.08 -10.28
N GLN A 28 23.86 20.53 -9.29
CA GLN A 28 23.24 20.01 -8.06
C GLN A 28 22.53 21.11 -7.26
N ASN A 29 23.16 22.27 -7.07
CA ASN A 29 22.53 23.43 -6.43
C ASN A 29 21.31 23.95 -7.21
N GLY A 30 21.36 23.93 -8.55
CA GLY A 30 20.23 24.29 -9.39
C GLY A 30 19.07 23.32 -9.25
N LYS A 31 19.36 22.02 -9.16
CA LYS A 31 18.38 20.95 -8.94
C LYS A 31 17.73 21.05 -7.55
N GLU A 32 18.52 21.29 -6.51
CA GLU A 32 18.00 21.50 -5.14
C GLU A 32 17.12 22.74 -5.05
N LYS A 33 17.52 23.86 -5.66
CA LYS A 33 16.67 25.06 -5.73
C LYS A 33 15.38 24.82 -6.50
N LEU A 34 15.43 24.10 -7.63
CA LEU A 34 14.23 23.77 -8.40
C LEU A 34 13.26 22.90 -7.58
N ILE A 35 13.78 21.91 -6.85
CA ILE A 35 12.99 21.07 -5.94
C ILE A 35 12.40 21.91 -4.80
N ALA A 36 13.16 22.85 -4.25
CA ALA A 36 12.69 23.76 -3.21
C ALA A 36 11.56 24.67 -3.72
N TYR A 37 11.72 25.28 -4.90
CA TYR A 37 10.68 26.09 -5.52
C TYR A 37 9.43 25.28 -5.90
N GLN A 38 9.59 24.04 -6.37
CA GLN A 38 8.46 23.13 -6.59
C GLN A 38 7.71 22.84 -5.29
N ARG A 39 8.43 22.62 -4.17
CA ARG A 39 7.81 22.44 -2.84
C ARG A 39 7.09 23.70 -2.36
N GLU A 40 7.68 24.88 -2.53
CA GLU A 40 7.04 26.14 -2.13
C GLU A 40 5.81 26.46 -2.98
N PHE A 41 5.90 26.27 -4.30
CA PHE A 41 4.77 26.47 -5.20
C PHE A 41 3.65 25.47 -4.92
N HIS A 42 3.99 24.22 -4.59
CA HIS A 42 3.03 23.22 -4.13
C HIS A 42 2.37 23.64 -2.82
N ALA A 43 3.15 24.07 -1.83
CA ALA A 43 2.62 24.57 -0.56
C ALA A 43 1.68 25.78 -0.77
N LEU A 44 2.00 26.65 -1.74
CA LEU A 44 1.16 27.79 -2.10
C LEU A 44 -0.14 27.36 -2.80
N LYS A 45 -0.06 26.45 -3.78
CA LYS A 45 -1.22 25.89 -4.49
C LYS A 45 -2.15 25.18 -3.53
N GLU A 46 -1.61 24.40 -2.60
CA GLU A 46 -2.38 23.71 -1.56
C GLU A 46 -3.05 24.72 -0.62
N ARG A 47 -2.33 25.74 -0.15
CA ARG A 47 -2.91 26.82 0.66
C ARG A 47 -4.03 27.56 -0.07
N LEU A 48 -3.86 27.84 -1.36
CA LEU A 48 -4.87 28.50 -2.18
C LEU A 48 -6.12 27.64 -2.31
N ARG A 49 -5.96 26.35 -2.62
CA ARG A 49 -7.08 25.41 -2.77
C ARG A 49 -7.82 25.20 -1.46
N VAL A 50 -7.09 25.07 -0.34
CA VAL A 50 -7.67 25.03 1.01
C VAL A 50 -8.40 26.34 1.33
N ALA A 51 -7.87 27.49 0.92
CA ALA A 51 -8.52 28.78 1.14
C ALA A 51 -9.80 28.93 0.31
N GLU A 52 -9.80 28.56 -0.97
CA GLU A 52 -10.99 28.55 -1.84
C GLU A 52 -12.06 27.60 -1.29
N HIS A 53 -11.66 26.41 -0.86
CA HIS A 53 -12.58 25.43 -0.30
C HIS A 53 -13.16 25.87 1.05
N ARG A 54 -12.34 26.43 1.95
CA ARG A 54 -12.83 27.05 3.20
C ARG A 54 -13.77 28.21 2.93
N THR A 55 -13.56 28.96 1.84
CA THR A 55 -14.45 30.05 1.43
C THR A 55 -15.80 29.51 0.97
N LEU A 56 -15.81 28.41 0.20
CA LEU A 56 -17.04 27.71 -0.21
C LEU A 56 -17.78 27.10 1.01
N GLN A 57 -17.06 26.46 1.92
CA GLN A 57 -17.64 25.93 3.17
C GLN A 57 -18.25 27.05 4.03
N ARG A 58 -17.50 28.14 4.27
CA ARG A 58 -18.03 29.31 4.99
C ARG A 58 -19.26 29.90 4.31
N SER A 59 -19.30 29.94 2.99
CA SER A 59 -20.47 30.40 2.24
C SER A 59 -21.68 29.50 2.49
N SER A 60 -21.49 28.17 2.48
CA SER A 60 -22.54 27.20 2.80
C SER A 60 -23.00 27.29 4.27
N GLU A 61 -22.07 27.42 5.21
CA GLU A 61 -22.36 27.61 6.64
C GLU A 61 -23.11 28.93 6.87
N LEU A 62 -22.69 30.03 6.24
CA LEU A 62 -23.38 31.32 6.27
C LEU A 62 -24.81 31.20 5.74
N ASN A 63 -25.03 30.44 4.66
CA ASN A 63 -26.37 30.20 4.13
C ASN A 63 -27.22 29.37 5.09
N ASN A 64 -26.64 28.38 5.78
CA ASN A 64 -27.34 27.57 6.77
C ASN A 64 -27.67 28.38 8.05
N ILE A 65 -26.74 29.20 8.52
CA ILE A 65 -26.95 30.14 9.62
C ILE A 65 -28.04 31.15 9.25
N LEU A 66 -28.04 31.67 8.02
CA LEU A 66 -29.11 32.55 7.51
C LEU A 66 -30.48 31.86 7.50
N GLU A 67 -30.55 30.58 7.10
CA GLU A 67 -31.76 29.76 7.18
C GLU A 67 -32.24 29.59 8.63
N GLN A 68 -31.36 29.22 9.55
CA GLN A 68 -31.67 29.07 10.97
C GLN A 68 -32.15 30.39 11.60
N PHE A 69 -31.46 31.50 11.33
CA PHE A 69 -31.89 32.83 11.78
C PHE A 69 -33.27 33.18 11.24
N ARG A 70 -33.58 32.87 9.98
CA ARG A 70 -34.92 33.09 9.43
C ARG A 70 -35.98 32.22 10.07
N ARG A 71 -35.69 30.95 10.38
CA ARG A 71 -36.63 30.08 11.13
C ARG A 71 -36.91 30.64 12.52
N ALA A 72 -35.86 31.04 13.24
CA ALA A 72 -35.98 31.68 14.55
C ALA A 72 -36.81 32.99 14.47
N ILE A 73 -36.62 33.79 13.41
CA ILE A 73 -37.42 35.02 13.14
C ILE A 73 -38.87 34.68 12.77
N ALA A 74 -39.10 33.64 11.97
CA ALA A 74 -40.45 33.20 11.61
C ALA A 74 -41.23 32.66 12.82
N GLU A 75 -40.57 31.93 13.70
CA GLU A 75 -41.12 31.46 14.97
C GLU A 75 -41.39 32.63 15.92
N THR A 76 -40.47 33.60 16.02
CA THR A 76 -40.66 34.81 16.86
C THR A 76 -41.62 35.84 16.28
N ASN A 77 -41.90 35.87 14.97
CA ASN A 77 -42.98 36.71 14.41
C ASN A 77 -44.39 36.30 14.91
N SER A 78 -44.52 35.14 15.55
CA SER A 78 -45.71 34.75 16.32
C SER A 78 -45.85 35.55 17.63
N SER A 79 -44.80 36.26 18.05
CA SER A 79 -44.72 37.11 19.23
C SER A 79 -44.16 38.48 18.85
N LYS A 80 -45.06 39.46 18.62
CA LYS A 80 -44.74 40.82 18.11
C LYS A 80 -43.71 41.61 18.93
N ASP A 81 -43.32 41.13 20.12
CA ASP A 81 -42.49 41.83 21.09
C ASP A 81 -40.97 41.56 20.97
N ALA A 82 -40.51 40.61 20.15
CA ALA A 82 -39.09 40.26 20.08
C ALA A 82 -38.25 41.18 19.15
N LEU A 83 -38.90 41.83 18.16
CA LEU A 83 -38.22 42.64 17.15
C LEU A 83 -37.91 44.08 17.60
N THR A 84 -38.55 44.57 18.67
CA THR A 84 -38.41 45.94 19.18
C THR A 84 -37.11 46.20 19.95
N ASN A 85 -36.40 45.13 20.34
CA ASN A 85 -35.13 45.22 21.08
C ASN A 85 -33.88 45.37 20.20
N PHE A 86 -34.03 45.40 18.87
CA PHE A 86 -32.92 45.55 17.93
C PHE A 86 -32.82 46.99 17.39
N SER A 87 -31.59 47.45 17.14
CA SER A 87 -31.32 48.73 16.47
C SER A 87 -32.04 48.82 15.11
N ASP A 88 -32.48 50.03 14.74
CA ASP A 88 -33.14 50.32 13.46
C ASP A 88 -32.30 49.84 12.24
N GLU A 89 -30.97 49.92 12.34
CA GLU A 89 -30.06 49.43 11.29
C GLU A 89 -30.12 47.90 11.18
N THR A 90 -30.17 47.20 12.30
CA THR A 90 -30.30 45.73 12.35
C THR A 90 -31.65 45.30 11.80
N GLN A 91 -32.74 45.99 12.16
CA GLN A 91 -34.08 45.69 11.61
C GLN A 91 -34.15 45.89 10.09
N LYS A 92 -33.50 46.95 9.57
CA LYS A 92 -33.45 47.22 8.13
C LYS A 92 -32.67 46.14 7.39
N LEU A 93 -31.53 45.71 7.93
CA LEU A 93 -30.71 44.65 7.35
C LEU A 93 -31.43 43.30 7.39
N LEU A 94 -32.17 43.01 8.47
CA LEU A 94 -32.99 41.80 8.60
C LEU A 94 -34.17 41.78 7.62
N LYS A 95 -34.85 42.90 7.41
CA LYS A 95 -35.90 43.01 6.38
C LYS A 95 -35.33 42.84 4.97
N GLU A 96 -34.16 43.40 4.69
CA GLU A 96 -33.50 43.24 3.41
C GLU A 96 -33.04 41.79 3.16
N LEU A 97 -32.46 41.15 4.19
CA LEU A 97 -32.11 39.73 4.15
C LEU A 97 -33.35 38.86 4.00
N ALA A 98 -34.45 39.11 4.70
CA ALA A 98 -35.69 38.33 4.58
C ALA A 98 -36.36 38.46 3.20
N ASN A 99 -36.28 39.64 2.57
CA ASN A 99 -36.87 39.90 1.25
C ASN A 99 -36.07 39.32 0.09
N ARG A 100 -34.78 38.99 0.28
CA ARG A 100 -34.00 38.26 -0.73
C ARG A 100 -34.40 36.78 -0.70
N LYS A 101 -35.17 36.32 -1.70
CA LYS A 101 -35.40 34.88 -1.91
C LYS A 101 -34.05 34.18 -2.02
N PRO A 102 -33.67 33.31 -1.08
CA PRO A 102 -32.39 32.62 -1.12
C PRO A 102 -32.41 31.63 -2.29
N LEU A 103 -31.27 31.46 -2.94
CA LEU A 103 -31.08 30.27 -3.77
C LEU A 103 -31.01 29.06 -2.81
N GLN A 104 -31.84 28.06 -3.04
CA GLN A 104 -31.71 26.79 -2.32
C GLN A 104 -30.51 26.05 -2.92
N VAL A 105 -29.37 26.13 -2.24
CA VAL A 105 -28.15 25.43 -2.66
C VAL A 105 -28.29 23.95 -2.28
N PRO A 106 -28.07 23.00 -3.20
CA PRO A 106 -28.04 21.58 -2.87
C PRO A 106 -27.03 21.32 -1.75
N ASN A 107 -27.44 20.53 -0.76
CA ASN A 107 -26.61 20.11 0.35
C ASN A 107 -26.92 18.65 0.70
N ILE A 108 -26.23 18.09 1.69
CA ILE A 108 -26.45 16.71 2.12
C ILE A 108 -27.93 16.41 2.47
N TYR A 109 -28.66 17.38 3.03
CA TYR A 109 -30.06 17.24 3.41
C TYR A 109 -31.01 17.13 2.20
N HIS A 110 -30.57 17.53 1.00
CA HIS A 110 -31.33 17.27 -0.22
C HIS A 110 -31.35 15.78 -0.56
N HIS A 111 -30.24 15.08 -0.35
CA HIS A 111 -30.11 13.65 -0.64
C HIS A 111 -30.55 12.75 0.52
N LEU A 112 -30.40 13.26 1.76
CA LEU A 112 -30.69 12.57 3.01
C LEU A 112 -31.51 13.50 3.93
N PRO A 113 -32.79 13.77 3.60
CA PRO A 113 -33.61 14.74 4.34
C PRO A 113 -33.89 14.32 5.79
N HIS A 114 -33.89 13.02 6.09
CA HIS A 114 -34.08 12.49 7.45
C HIS A 114 -32.98 12.92 8.43
N LEU A 115 -31.82 13.38 7.95
CA LEU A 115 -30.77 13.93 8.82
C LEU A 115 -31.22 15.22 9.51
N LEU A 116 -32.23 15.92 8.99
CA LEU A 116 -32.81 17.11 9.64
C LEU A 116 -33.61 16.76 10.89
N ASP A 117 -34.06 15.51 11.03
CA ASP A 117 -34.87 15.07 12.16
C ASP A 117 -34.01 14.89 13.43
N ASN A 118 -32.68 14.87 13.31
CA ASN A 118 -31.77 14.69 14.43
C ASN A 118 -30.44 15.42 14.22
N GLU A 119 -30.17 16.44 15.04
CA GLU A 119 -28.95 17.27 14.98
C GLU A 119 -27.65 16.48 15.17
N GLY A 120 -27.70 15.31 15.80
CA GLY A 120 -26.57 14.41 16.02
C GLY A 120 -26.24 13.50 14.84
N SER A 121 -27.03 13.50 13.76
CA SER A 121 -26.92 12.48 12.69
C SER A 121 -25.59 12.48 11.92
N LEU A 122 -24.85 13.59 11.95
CA LEU A 122 -23.54 13.74 11.31
C LEU A 122 -22.36 13.71 12.29
N HIS A 123 -22.63 13.44 13.57
CA HIS A 123 -21.60 13.26 14.59
C HIS A 123 -21.43 11.77 14.88
N PRO A 124 -20.20 11.25 15.02
CA PRO A 124 -20.00 9.86 15.40
C PRO A 124 -20.69 9.54 16.72
N ALA A 125 -21.37 8.39 16.80
CA ALA A 125 -21.98 7.92 18.04
C ALA A 125 -20.92 7.41 19.02
N VAL A 126 -19.89 6.75 18.50
CA VAL A 126 -18.68 6.40 19.23
C VAL A 126 -17.51 7.05 18.52
N GLN A 127 -16.64 7.69 19.29
CA GLN A 127 -15.38 8.25 18.80
C GLN A 127 -14.30 8.02 19.86
N VAL A 128 -13.27 7.27 19.49
CA VAL A 128 -12.11 6.95 20.34
C VAL A 128 -10.84 7.32 19.59
N GLY A 129 -9.91 7.99 20.28
CA GLY A 129 -8.66 8.49 19.73
C GLY A 129 -8.47 9.99 19.96
N LEU A 130 -7.29 10.51 19.63
CA LEU A 130 -6.90 11.89 19.95
C LEU A 130 -7.34 12.94 18.92
N GLY A 131 -7.98 12.54 17.82
CA GLY A 131 -8.44 13.49 16.81
C GLY A 131 -7.29 14.18 16.08
N ARG A 132 -6.20 13.45 15.78
CA ARG A 132 -5.00 14.03 15.16
C ARG A 132 -5.32 14.59 13.77
N THR A 133 -4.70 15.73 13.45
CA THR A 133 -4.83 16.42 12.16
C THR A 133 -3.46 16.92 11.69
N GLY A 134 -3.38 17.37 10.43
CA GLY A 134 -2.15 17.92 9.86
C GLY A 134 -1.15 16.86 9.39
N VAL A 135 -1.61 15.61 9.19
CA VAL A 135 -0.78 14.52 8.68
C VAL A 135 -0.74 14.51 7.15
N THR A 136 0.28 13.87 6.56
CA THR A 136 0.31 13.69 5.10
C THR A 136 -0.76 12.71 4.65
N MET A 137 -0.99 11.63 5.40
CA MET A 137 -1.84 10.53 4.94
C MET A 137 -2.84 10.08 5.99
N VAL A 138 -4.10 9.94 5.56
CA VAL A 138 -5.21 9.41 6.35
C VAL A 138 -5.66 8.11 5.72
N MET A 139 -5.60 7.00 6.46
CA MET A 139 -6.01 5.68 5.99
C MET A 139 -7.36 5.31 6.60
N GLY A 140 -8.40 5.22 5.77
CA GLY A 140 -9.74 4.83 6.19
C GLY A 140 -9.99 3.33 6.02
N ILE A 141 -10.40 2.65 7.10
CA ILE A 141 -10.67 1.21 7.13
C ILE A 141 -12.09 1.00 7.68
N PRO A 142 -13.11 0.76 6.85
CA PRO A 142 -14.41 0.35 7.34
C PRO A 142 -14.42 -1.12 7.71
N THR A 143 -15.16 -1.45 8.76
CA THR A 143 -15.41 -2.81 9.23
C THR A 143 -16.88 -2.97 9.57
N VAL A 144 -17.40 -4.17 9.34
CA VAL A 144 -18.78 -4.56 9.67
C VAL A 144 -18.77 -5.92 10.35
N LYS A 145 -19.82 -6.21 11.11
CA LYS A 145 -19.96 -7.46 11.86
C LYS A 145 -20.06 -8.65 10.91
N ARG A 146 -19.03 -9.51 10.93
CA ARG A 146 -19.02 -10.79 10.22
C ARG A 146 -19.41 -11.93 11.17
N LYS A 147 -20.13 -12.94 10.65
CA LYS A 147 -20.55 -14.10 11.44
C LYS A 147 -19.41 -15.08 11.76
N VAL A 148 -18.38 -15.14 10.91
CA VAL A 148 -17.37 -16.22 10.94
C VAL A 148 -16.06 -15.76 11.57
N LYS A 149 -15.44 -14.71 11.00
CA LYS A 149 -14.13 -14.21 11.42
C LYS A 149 -14.05 -12.70 11.19
N SER A 150 -13.40 -11.99 12.12
CA SER A 150 -12.93 -10.62 11.92
C SER A 150 -11.49 -10.63 11.42
N TYR A 151 -11.18 -9.81 10.43
CA TYR A 151 -9.83 -9.66 9.86
C TYR A 151 -9.13 -8.37 10.32
N LEU A 152 -9.86 -7.51 11.05
CA LEU A 152 -9.43 -6.16 11.38
C LEU A 152 -8.08 -6.10 12.11
N SER A 153 -7.90 -6.89 13.18
CA SER A 153 -6.65 -6.88 13.95
C SER A 153 -5.45 -7.32 13.09
N GLU A 154 -5.65 -8.24 12.16
CA GLU A 154 -4.60 -8.76 11.29
C GLU A 154 -4.20 -7.71 10.24
N THR A 155 -5.18 -7.01 9.68
CA THR A 155 -4.98 -5.87 8.79
C THR A 155 -4.24 -4.74 9.50
N LEU A 156 -4.67 -4.37 10.72
CA LEU A 156 -4.04 -3.31 11.51
C LEU A 156 -2.59 -3.64 11.85
N ARG A 157 -2.30 -4.85 12.34
CA ARG A 157 -0.91 -5.30 12.56
C ARG A 157 -0.09 -5.20 11.29
N SER A 158 -0.63 -5.70 10.17
CA SER A 158 0.06 -5.64 8.88
C SER A 158 0.41 -4.20 8.45
N LEU A 159 -0.45 -3.22 8.72
CA LEU A 159 -0.21 -1.81 8.39
C LEU A 159 0.79 -1.18 9.38
N ILE A 160 0.50 -1.27 10.67
CA ILE A 160 1.23 -0.58 11.75
C ILE A 160 2.67 -1.09 11.88
N ASP A 161 2.89 -2.41 11.75
CA ASP A 161 4.22 -3.02 11.88
C ASP A 161 5.16 -2.62 10.74
N LYS A 162 4.62 -2.11 9.63
CA LYS A 162 5.36 -1.71 8.43
C LYS A 162 5.58 -0.20 8.32
N LEU A 163 5.18 0.56 9.34
CA LEU A 163 5.42 2.00 9.43
C LEU A 163 6.67 2.29 10.27
N SER A 164 7.52 3.18 9.78
CA SER A 164 8.62 3.74 10.59
C SER A 164 8.07 4.65 11.71
N PRO A 165 8.87 4.95 12.76
CA PRO A 165 8.46 5.88 13.81
C PRO A 165 8.05 7.27 13.28
N GLU A 166 8.75 7.78 12.26
CA GLU A 166 8.44 9.06 11.61
C GLU A 166 7.13 8.96 10.81
N GLU A 167 6.91 7.86 10.10
CA GLU A 167 5.68 7.62 9.35
C GLU A 167 4.47 7.50 10.28
N LYS A 168 4.63 6.90 11.48
CA LYS A 168 3.57 6.85 12.51
C LYS A 168 3.18 8.22 13.04
N LEU A 169 4.05 9.23 12.96
CA LEU A 169 3.72 10.61 13.31
C LEU A 169 3.00 11.35 12.16
N ASP A 170 3.31 10.98 10.91
CA ASP A 170 2.79 11.59 9.69
C ASP A 170 1.58 10.85 9.09
N CYS A 171 0.88 10.07 9.94
CA CYS A 171 -0.20 9.18 9.57
C CYS A 171 -1.32 9.16 10.62
N VAL A 172 -2.56 9.00 10.16
CA VAL A 172 -3.72 8.59 10.98
C VAL A 172 -4.44 7.43 10.29
N ILE A 173 -4.74 6.38 11.05
CA ILE A 173 -5.58 5.25 10.63
C ILE A 173 -6.94 5.39 11.32
N ILE A 174 -8.01 5.46 10.54
CA ILE A 174 -9.38 5.62 11.03
C ILE A 174 -10.13 4.31 10.76
N VAL A 175 -10.49 3.62 11.82
CA VAL A 175 -11.36 2.44 11.77
C VAL A 175 -12.79 2.91 11.90
N PHE A 176 -13.58 2.75 10.84
CA PHE A 176 -15.01 3.01 10.85
C PHE A 176 -15.78 1.72 11.10
N VAL A 177 -16.40 1.59 12.27
CA VAL A 177 -17.27 0.47 12.59
C VAL A 177 -18.66 0.79 12.07
N GLY A 178 -19.02 0.23 10.92
CA GLY A 178 -20.30 0.45 10.24
C GLY A 178 -21.47 -0.27 10.91
N GLU A 179 -21.57 -0.24 12.23
CA GLU A 179 -22.63 -0.85 13.02
C GLU A 179 -23.29 0.20 13.91
N THR A 180 -24.60 0.09 14.08
CA THR A 180 -25.39 0.99 14.93
C THR A 180 -25.63 0.44 16.34
N ASP A 181 -25.31 -0.84 16.56
CA ASP A 181 -25.35 -1.51 17.86
C ASP A 181 -24.15 -1.08 18.70
N VAL A 182 -24.40 -0.17 19.64
CA VAL A 182 -23.38 0.47 20.47
C VAL A 182 -22.63 -0.54 21.34
N ASP A 183 -23.31 -1.58 21.85
CA ASP A 183 -22.67 -2.62 22.66
C ASP A 183 -21.66 -3.43 21.83
N TYR A 184 -22.03 -3.76 20.59
CA TYR A 184 -21.11 -4.39 19.66
C TYR A 184 -19.93 -3.46 19.33
N VAL A 185 -20.18 -2.19 19.05
CA VAL A 185 -19.11 -1.21 18.76
C VAL A 185 -18.14 -1.11 19.95
N HIS A 186 -18.64 -1.01 21.18
CA HIS A 186 -17.80 -1.03 22.37
C HIS A 186 -17.00 -2.33 22.53
N SER A 187 -17.56 -3.48 22.15
CA SER A 187 -16.81 -4.74 22.15
C SER A 187 -15.63 -4.72 21.17
N VAL A 188 -15.80 -4.09 19.99
CA VAL A 188 -14.72 -3.91 19.01
C VAL A 188 -13.67 -2.94 19.55
N VAL A 189 -14.10 -1.82 20.12
CA VAL A 189 -13.20 -0.84 20.77
C VAL A 189 -12.38 -1.50 21.87
N ALA A 190 -13.01 -2.25 22.78
CA ALA A 190 -12.31 -2.93 23.88
C ALA A 190 -11.30 -3.96 23.36
N GLY A 191 -11.63 -4.66 22.27
CA GLY A 191 -10.70 -5.56 21.57
C GLY A 191 -9.48 -4.81 21.01
N LEU A 192 -9.70 -3.66 20.39
CA LEU A 192 -8.62 -2.81 19.86
C LEU A 192 -7.79 -2.15 20.96
N GLU A 193 -8.39 -1.72 22.06
CA GLU A 193 -7.67 -1.19 23.23
C GLU A 193 -6.73 -2.22 23.84
N LYS A 194 -7.13 -3.51 23.84
CA LYS A 194 -6.29 -4.59 24.35
C LYS A 194 -5.04 -4.84 23.48
N GLU A 195 -5.16 -4.70 22.16
CA GLU A 195 -4.06 -5.02 21.22
C GLU A 195 -3.25 -3.79 20.77
N PHE A 196 -3.87 -2.60 20.72
CA PHE A 196 -3.33 -1.39 20.11
C PHE A 196 -3.45 -0.15 21.04
N SER A 197 -3.35 -0.35 22.36
CA SER A 197 -3.45 0.73 23.36
C SER A 197 -2.48 1.87 23.07
N THR A 198 -1.26 1.52 22.65
CA THR A 198 -0.20 2.50 22.35
C THR A 198 -0.59 3.35 21.14
N GLU A 199 -1.08 2.75 20.08
CA GLU A 199 -1.47 3.44 18.85
C GLU A 199 -2.68 4.35 19.06
N LEU A 200 -3.68 3.90 19.85
CA LEU A 200 -4.83 4.72 20.25
C LEU A 200 -4.37 5.93 21.09
N SER A 201 -3.55 5.68 22.12
CA SER A 201 -3.03 6.73 23.01
C SER A 201 -2.10 7.72 22.31
N SER A 202 -1.41 7.30 21.25
CA SER A 202 -0.56 8.18 20.45
C SER A 202 -1.37 9.04 19.47
N GLY A 203 -2.60 8.65 19.14
CA GLY A 203 -3.41 9.27 18.08
C GLY A 203 -3.05 8.80 16.67
N LEU A 204 -2.32 7.69 16.53
CA LEU A 204 -2.14 7.01 15.24
C LEU A 204 -3.41 6.27 14.82
N LEU A 205 -4.11 5.65 15.77
CA LEU A 205 -5.35 4.90 15.52
C LEU A 205 -6.54 5.68 16.10
N GLU A 206 -7.61 5.78 15.31
CA GLU A 206 -8.90 6.32 15.71
C GLU A 206 -9.99 5.32 15.38
N VAL A 207 -11.03 5.24 16.22
CA VAL A 207 -12.20 4.38 16.00
C VAL A 207 -13.44 5.25 16.03
N ILE A 208 -14.26 5.15 14.99
CA ILE A 208 -15.53 5.88 14.88
C ILE A 208 -16.66 4.93 14.53
N SER A 209 -17.89 5.26 14.94
CA SER A 209 -19.10 4.62 14.45
C SER A 209 -20.18 5.65 14.13
N PRO A 210 -21.05 5.38 13.13
CA PRO A 210 -22.14 6.28 12.79
C PRO A 210 -23.30 6.14 13.79
N PRO A 211 -24.06 7.22 14.03
CA PRO A 211 -25.32 7.13 14.77
C PRO A 211 -26.37 6.40 13.94
N ALA A 212 -27.32 5.74 14.59
CA ALA A 212 -28.43 5.05 13.89
C ALA A 212 -29.22 6.03 12.99
N ALA A 213 -29.37 7.27 13.43
CA ALA A 213 -30.06 8.34 12.69
C ALA A 213 -29.35 8.75 11.38
N TYR A 214 -28.08 8.40 11.19
CA TYR A 214 -27.38 8.66 9.94
C TYR A 214 -28.01 7.90 8.76
N TYR A 215 -28.44 6.66 8.98
CA TYR A 215 -28.94 5.82 7.91
C TYR A 215 -30.41 6.09 7.60
N PRO A 216 -30.79 6.24 6.31
CA PRO A 216 -32.19 6.28 5.91
C PRO A 216 -32.83 4.89 6.06
N GLU A 217 -34.14 4.82 5.88
CA GLU A 217 -34.83 3.53 5.82
C GLU A 217 -34.38 2.72 4.59
N LEU A 218 -33.71 1.58 4.83
CA LEU A 218 -33.13 0.73 3.77
C LEU A 218 -34.02 -0.48 3.38
N THR A 219 -35.26 -0.52 3.84
CA THR A 219 -36.23 -1.61 3.59
C THR A 219 -36.88 -1.51 2.20
N ASN A 220 -37.16 -0.29 1.75
CA ASN A 220 -37.93 0.02 0.55
C ASN A 220 -37.03 0.37 -0.66
N LEU A 221 -35.91 -0.34 -0.81
CA LEU A 221 -34.99 -0.13 -1.94
C LEU A 221 -35.45 -0.88 -3.19
N LYS A 222 -35.30 -0.25 -4.35
CA LYS A 222 -35.60 -0.85 -5.65
C LYS A 222 -34.52 -1.89 -6.01
N GLU A 223 -34.96 -3.09 -6.37
CA GLU A 223 -34.07 -4.12 -6.91
C GLU A 223 -33.54 -3.70 -8.29
N THR A 224 -32.22 -3.82 -8.48
CA THR A 224 -31.54 -3.48 -9.74
C THR A 224 -30.47 -4.53 -10.05
N PHE A 225 -30.10 -4.66 -11.33
CA PHE A 225 -29.04 -5.56 -11.81
C PHE A 225 -29.25 -7.05 -11.49
N GLY A 226 -30.47 -7.47 -11.15
CA GLY A 226 -30.76 -8.83 -10.72
C GLY A 226 -30.27 -9.15 -9.30
N ASP A 227 -29.87 -8.14 -8.53
CA ASP A 227 -29.46 -8.29 -7.14
C ASP A 227 -30.66 -8.57 -6.22
N SER A 228 -30.47 -9.43 -5.21
CA SER A 228 -31.47 -9.61 -4.15
C SER A 228 -31.61 -8.36 -3.28
N LYS A 229 -32.73 -8.23 -2.54
CA LYS A 229 -32.93 -7.11 -1.59
C LYS A 229 -31.79 -6.97 -0.60
N GLU A 230 -31.26 -8.08 -0.10
CA GLU A 230 -30.14 -8.09 0.85
C GLU A 230 -28.88 -7.51 0.23
N ARG A 231 -28.61 -7.87 -1.03
CA ARG A 231 -27.45 -7.35 -1.77
C ARG A 231 -27.60 -5.87 -2.09
N VAL A 232 -28.81 -5.44 -2.48
CA VAL A 232 -29.12 -4.02 -2.70
C VAL A 232 -28.95 -3.21 -1.42
N LYS A 233 -29.53 -3.67 -0.31
CA LYS A 233 -29.36 -3.07 1.02
C LYS A 233 -27.88 -2.99 1.41
N TRP A 234 -27.13 -4.07 1.20
CA TRP A 234 -25.70 -4.13 1.50
C TRP A 234 -24.90 -3.10 0.71
N ARG A 235 -25.06 -3.01 -0.63
CA ARG A 235 -24.30 -2.06 -1.45
C ARG A 235 -24.71 -0.60 -1.19
N THR A 236 -25.99 -0.35 -0.88
CA THR A 236 -26.49 0.99 -0.53
C THR A 236 -25.95 1.45 0.82
N LYS A 237 -25.95 0.56 1.82
CA LYS A 237 -25.32 0.86 3.12
C LYS A 237 -23.82 1.11 2.97
N GLN A 238 -23.11 0.29 2.18
CA GLN A 238 -21.68 0.44 1.95
C GLN A 238 -21.32 1.82 1.35
N ASN A 239 -22.12 2.33 0.41
CA ASN A 239 -21.95 3.69 -0.12
C ASN A 239 -22.01 4.75 0.99
N LEU A 240 -22.97 4.64 1.90
CA LEU A 240 -23.12 5.56 3.03
C LEU A 240 -21.98 5.42 4.05
N ASP A 241 -21.54 4.19 4.32
CA ASP A 241 -20.41 3.90 5.21
C ASP A 241 -19.12 4.60 4.73
N TYR A 242 -18.81 4.45 3.43
CA TYR A 242 -17.66 5.12 2.83
C TYR A 242 -17.81 6.64 2.84
N SER A 243 -18.99 7.17 2.53
CA SER A 243 -19.25 8.61 2.58
C SER A 243 -19.03 9.19 3.98
N PHE A 244 -19.54 8.53 5.04
CA PHE A 244 -19.33 8.97 6.42
C PHE A 244 -17.84 9.04 6.77
N LEU A 245 -17.11 7.97 6.46
CA LEU A 245 -15.67 7.89 6.72
C LEU A 245 -14.88 8.97 5.96
N MET A 246 -15.20 9.20 4.68
CA MET A 246 -14.55 10.25 3.89
C MET A 246 -14.85 11.65 4.42
N MET A 247 -16.10 11.94 4.81
CA MET A 247 -16.47 13.23 5.41
C MET A 247 -15.71 13.47 6.72
N TYR A 248 -15.55 12.43 7.56
CA TYR A 248 -14.78 12.53 8.79
C TYR A 248 -13.28 12.74 8.53
N ALA A 249 -12.74 12.15 7.46
CA ALA A 249 -11.31 12.19 7.14
C ALA A 249 -10.86 13.49 6.43
N VAL A 250 -11.76 14.22 5.79
CA VAL A 250 -11.46 15.33 4.86
C VAL A 250 -10.54 16.41 5.44
N SER A 251 -10.63 16.68 6.75
CA SER A 251 -9.90 17.75 7.43
C SER A 251 -8.60 17.28 8.11
N LYS A 252 -8.28 15.99 8.06
CA LYS A 252 -7.21 15.39 8.87
C LYS A 252 -5.85 15.38 8.20
N GLY A 253 -5.79 15.33 6.86
CA GLY A 253 -4.51 15.28 6.16
C GLY A 253 -4.57 15.71 4.70
N VAL A 254 -3.45 15.53 4.00
CA VAL A 254 -3.29 15.93 2.60
C VAL A 254 -3.92 14.90 1.65
N TYR A 255 -3.66 13.62 1.90
CA TYR A 255 -4.18 12.51 1.11
C TYR A 255 -5.04 11.60 1.97
N TYR A 256 -6.14 11.11 1.38
CA TYR A 256 -6.97 10.06 1.94
C TYR A 256 -6.78 8.76 1.16
N VAL A 257 -6.59 7.65 1.87
CA VAL A 257 -6.45 6.32 1.28
C VAL A 257 -7.58 5.44 1.78
N GLN A 258 -8.42 4.99 0.87
CA GLN A 258 -9.45 4.01 1.15
C GLN A 258 -8.86 2.60 1.18
N LEU A 259 -9.03 1.91 2.31
CA LEU A 259 -8.65 0.52 2.52
C LEU A 259 -9.88 -0.30 2.94
N GLU A 260 -9.67 -1.62 3.11
CA GLU A 260 -10.64 -2.57 3.66
C GLU A 260 -10.03 -3.28 4.87
N ASP A 261 -10.85 -3.92 5.70
CA ASP A 261 -10.42 -4.54 6.95
C ASP A 261 -9.86 -5.97 6.79
N ASP A 262 -9.71 -6.47 5.57
CA ASP A 262 -9.23 -7.80 5.23
C ASP A 262 -8.09 -7.79 4.20
N ILE A 263 -7.08 -6.95 4.44
CA ILE A 263 -5.92 -6.77 3.56
C ILE A 263 -4.58 -7.03 4.26
N VAL A 264 -3.56 -7.32 3.45
CA VAL A 264 -2.15 -7.30 3.85
C VAL A 264 -1.41 -6.28 3.00
N ALA A 265 -0.55 -5.50 3.63
CA ALA A 265 0.28 -4.46 3.01
C ALA A 265 1.72 -4.94 2.80
N LYS A 266 2.36 -4.46 1.72
CA LYS A 266 3.80 -4.63 1.48
C LYS A 266 4.65 -3.78 2.42
N PRO A 267 5.91 -4.16 2.70
CA PRO A 267 6.87 -3.29 3.36
C PRO A 267 7.03 -1.97 2.60
N ASN A 268 7.29 -0.88 3.32
CA ASN A 268 7.51 0.47 2.77
C ASN A 268 6.34 1.01 1.92
N TYR A 269 5.12 0.49 2.12
CA TYR A 269 3.96 0.96 1.37
C TYR A 269 3.72 2.45 1.56
N PHE A 270 3.85 2.98 2.78
CA PHE A 270 3.64 4.39 3.10
C PHE A 270 4.58 5.30 2.29
N ALA A 271 5.90 5.10 2.44
CA ALA A 271 6.91 5.84 1.69
C ALA A 271 6.69 5.74 0.17
N THR A 272 6.32 4.55 -0.32
CA THR A 272 6.08 4.33 -1.76
C THR A 272 4.88 5.13 -2.25
N MET A 273 3.75 5.09 -1.54
CA MET A 273 2.55 5.87 -1.88
C MET A 273 2.83 7.37 -1.82
N LYS A 274 3.50 7.84 -0.76
CA LYS A 274 3.86 9.25 -0.58
C LYS A 274 4.76 9.75 -1.70
N ASN A 275 5.81 9.01 -2.02
CA ASN A 275 6.73 9.39 -3.10
C ASN A 275 6.06 9.35 -4.47
N PHE A 276 5.17 8.39 -4.72
CA PHE A 276 4.43 8.31 -5.97
C PHE A 276 3.48 9.51 -6.15
N ALA A 277 2.73 9.89 -5.12
CA ALA A 277 1.88 11.07 -5.14
C ALA A 277 2.69 12.37 -5.36
N LEU A 278 3.85 12.49 -4.72
CA LEU A 278 4.76 13.64 -4.91
C LEU A 278 5.32 13.71 -6.33
N GLN A 279 5.67 12.57 -6.93
CA GLN A 279 6.15 12.50 -8.32
C GLN A 279 5.08 12.97 -9.32
N LEU A 280 3.80 12.71 -9.04
CA LEU A 280 2.67 13.10 -9.87
C LEU A 280 2.06 14.46 -9.46
N SER A 281 2.73 15.24 -8.61
CA SER A 281 2.18 16.51 -8.09
C SER A 281 1.96 17.59 -9.17
N SER A 282 2.66 17.51 -10.30
CA SER A 282 2.44 18.38 -11.47
C SER A 282 1.30 17.93 -12.37
N GLU A 283 0.89 16.66 -12.27
CA GLU A 283 -0.14 16.06 -13.10
C GLU A 283 -1.53 16.31 -12.50
N ASP A 284 -2.54 16.39 -13.37
CA ASP A 284 -3.94 16.47 -12.96
C ASP A 284 -4.50 15.04 -12.81
N TRP A 285 -4.28 14.43 -11.65
CA TRP A 285 -4.82 13.11 -11.31
C TRP A 285 -5.94 13.23 -10.27
N MET A 286 -6.91 12.33 -10.33
CA MET A 286 -8.02 12.26 -9.39
C MET A 286 -7.90 11.06 -8.43
N ILE A 287 -7.36 9.94 -8.91
CA ILE A 287 -7.26 8.68 -8.15
C ILE A 287 -5.92 8.05 -8.41
N LEU A 288 -5.16 7.75 -7.34
CA LEU A 288 -4.01 6.87 -7.43
C LEU A 288 -4.39 5.47 -6.94
N GLU A 289 -4.15 4.46 -7.77
CA GLU A 289 -4.44 3.06 -7.42
C GLU A 289 -3.20 2.31 -6.98
N PHE A 290 -3.25 1.71 -5.80
CA PHE A 290 -2.22 0.81 -5.26
C PHE A 290 -2.70 -0.64 -5.13
N SER A 291 -3.90 -0.93 -5.62
CA SER A 291 -4.50 -2.25 -5.79
C SER A 291 -5.51 -2.20 -6.95
N GLN A 292 -5.55 -3.26 -7.75
CA GLN A 292 -6.55 -3.48 -8.80
C GLN A 292 -7.91 -3.90 -8.22
N LEU A 293 -7.92 -4.46 -7.03
CA LEU A 293 -9.12 -5.06 -6.45
C LEU A 293 -10.04 -3.98 -5.89
N GLY A 294 -11.23 -3.84 -6.50
CA GLY A 294 -12.35 -3.05 -5.99
C GLY A 294 -11.94 -1.65 -5.52
N PHE A 295 -12.42 -1.27 -4.33
CA PHE A 295 -12.21 0.04 -3.72
C PHE A 295 -10.99 0.10 -2.80
N ILE A 296 -10.19 -0.97 -2.74
CA ILE A 296 -8.99 -1.08 -1.90
C ILE A 296 -7.85 -0.25 -2.51
N GLY A 297 -7.07 0.41 -1.66
CA GLY A 297 -5.83 1.08 -2.02
C GLY A 297 -6.05 2.23 -3.00
N LYS A 298 -7.20 2.92 -2.88
CA LYS A 298 -7.53 4.11 -3.69
C LYS A 298 -7.16 5.35 -2.89
N MET A 299 -6.21 6.11 -3.41
CA MET A 299 -5.77 7.36 -2.81
C MET A 299 -6.38 8.55 -3.55
N PHE A 300 -6.83 9.53 -2.78
CA PHE A 300 -7.45 10.77 -3.23
C PHE A 300 -6.78 11.95 -2.54
N GLN A 301 -6.83 13.12 -3.17
CA GLN A 301 -6.55 14.36 -2.45
C GLN A 301 -7.69 14.63 -1.47
N ALA A 302 -7.38 15.00 -0.23
CA ALA A 302 -8.40 15.20 0.80
C ALA A 302 -9.49 16.21 0.38
N PRO A 303 -9.17 17.37 -0.23
CA PRO A 303 -10.24 18.31 -0.61
C PRO A 303 -11.10 17.84 -1.80
N ASP A 304 -10.70 16.81 -2.55
CA ASP A 304 -11.52 16.21 -3.62
C ASP A 304 -12.57 15.23 -3.07
N LEU A 305 -12.44 14.81 -1.80
CA LEU A 305 -13.39 13.91 -1.16
C LEU A 305 -14.81 14.47 -1.16
N ASN A 306 -15.00 15.78 -1.02
CA ASN A 306 -16.33 16.38 -1.00
C ASN A 306 -17.07 16.15 -2.32
N LEU A 307 -16.39 16.33 -3.46
CA LEU A 307 -16.96 16.03 -4.77
C LEU A 307 -17.32 14.54 -4.91
N ILE A 308 -16.46 13.66 -4.40
CA ILE A 308 -16.68 12.21 -4.44
C ILE A 308 -17.89 11.83 -3.58
N VAL A 309 -17.95 12.33 -2.35
CA VAL A 309 -19.05 12.10 -1.41
C VAL A 309 -20.38 12.61 -1.95
N GLU A 310 -20.41 13.82 -2.50
CA GLU A 310 -21.62 14.38 -3.15
C GLU A 310 -22.09 13.49 -4.30
N PHE A 311 -21.17 13.03 -5.16
CA PHE A 311 -21.52 12.11 -6.24
C PHE A 311 -22.05 10.77 -5.73
N ILE A 312 -21.48 10.25 -4.63
CA ILE A 312 -21.99 9.04 -4.00
C ILE A 312 -23.41 9.28 -3.47
N PHE A 313 -23.68 10.40 -2.80
CA PHE A 313 -25.02 10.73 -2.30
C PHE A 313 -26.06 10.94 -3.40
N MET A 314 -25.66 11.38 -4.59
CA MET A 314 -26.58 11.43 -5.73
C MET A 314 -27.07 10.05 -6.18
N PHE A 315 -26.25 9.01 -6.01
CA PHE A 315 -26.48 7.69 -6.63
C PHE A 315 -26.31 6.48 -5.69
N TYR A 316 -26.39 6.69 -4.37
CA TYR A 316 -26.09 5.65 -3.37
C TYR A 316 -27.07 4.46 -3.39
N LYS A 317 -28.30 4.66 -3.88
CA LYS A 317 -29.31 3.58 -4.02
C LYS A 317 -29.12 2.83 -5.35
N GLU A 318 -28.53 3.47 -6.34
CA GLU A 318 -28.58 3.10 -7.74
C GLU A 318 -27.48 2.11 -8.10
N LYS A 319 -26.23 2.34 -7.65
CA LYS A 319 -25.07 1.54 -8.04
C LYS A 319 -24.12 1.27 -6.85
N PRO A 320 -23.32 0.18 -6.89
CA PRO A 320 -22.25 -0.03 -5.91
C PRO A 320 -21.10 0.98 -6.08
N ILE A 321 -20.30 1.16 -5.03
CA ILE A 321 -19.27 2.20 -4.96
C ILE A 321 -18.23 2.12 -6.09
N ASP A 322 -17.77 0.92 -6.44
CA ASP A 322 -16.75 0.72 -7.48
C ASP A 322 -17.22 1.26 -8.83
N TRP A 323 -18.51 1.07 -9.10
CA TRP A 323 -19.12 1.55 -10.33
C TRP A 323 -19.29 3.06 -10.26
N LEU A 324 -19.75 3.60 -9.13
CA LEU A 324 -19.89 5.05 -8.96
C LEU A 324 -18.55 5.76 -9.20
N LEU A 325 -17.45 5.21 -8.69
CA LEU A 325 -16.12 5.76 -8.92
C LEU A 325 -15.73 5.77 -10.40
N ASP A 326 -15.99 4.68 -11.14
CA ASP A 326 -15.75 4.65 -12.58
C ASP A 326 -16.66 5.62 -13.35
N HIS A 327 -17.92 5.80 -12.91
CA HIS A 327 -18.86 6.75 -13.51
C HIS A 327 -18.44 8.21 -13.27
N ILE A 328 -17.84 8.54 -12.13
CA ILE A 328 -17.26 9.88 -11.90
C ILE A 328 -16.23 10.19 -13.00
N LEU A 329 -15.33 9.26 -13.27
CA LEU A 329 -14.32 9.43 -14.32
C LEU A 329 -14.98 9.51 -15.70
N TRP A 330 -15.96 8.65 -15.97
CA TRP A 330 -16.69 8.67 -17.24
C TRP A 330 -17.32 10.03 -17.51
N VAL A 331 -18.04 10.59 -16.53
CA VAL A 331 -18.69 11.91 -16.64
C VAL A 331 -17.68 13.03 -16.82
N LYS A 332 -16.51 12.94 -16.19
CA LYS A 332 -15.49 14.01 -16.26
C LYS A 332 -14.73 14.05 -17.58
N VAL A 333 -14.41 12.90 -18.18
CA VAL A 333 -13.44 12.86 -19.31
C VAL A 333 -13.85 12.05 -20.52
N CYS A 334 -14.92 11.25 -20.46
CA CYS A 334 -15.32 10.47 -21.63
C CYS A 334 -16.24 11.29 -22.55
N ASN A 335 -15.87 11.35 -23.83
CA ASN A 335 -16.71 11.92 -24.88
C ASN A 335 -17.63 10.81 -25.45
N PRO A 336 -18.98 10.93 -25.34
CA PRO A 336 -19.92 9.94 -25.86
C PRO A 336 -19.84 9.70 -27.38
N GLU A 337 -19.31 10.66 -28.15
CA GLU A 337 -19.16 10.55 -29.60
C GLU A 337 -17.90 9.76 -30.01
N LYS A 338 -17.05 9.39 -29.05
CA LYS A 338 -15.80 8.65 -29.31
C LYS A 338 -15.89 7.21 -28.84
N ASP A 339 -14.93 6.41 -29.30
CA ASP A 339 -14.87 4.99 -28.99
C ASP A 339 -14.50 4.72 -27.51
N ALA A 340 -14.81 3.49 -27.06
CA ALA A 340 -14.49 3.05 -25.70
C ALA A 340 -12.99 3.15 -25.40
N LYS A 341 -12.12 2.93 -26.40
CA LYS A 341 -10.66 3.00 -26.23
C LYS A 341 -10.18 4.43 -25.99
N HIS A 342 -10.85 5.43 -26.54
CA HIS A 342 -10.60 6.82 -26.18
C HIS A 342 -11.00 7.10 -24.73
N CYS A 343 -12.21 6.71 -24.33
CA CYS A 343 -12.70 6.88 -22.96
C CYS A 343 -11.76 6.22 -21.93
N GLU A 344 -11.34 4.97 -22.16
CA GLU A 344 -10.41 4.28 -21.24
C GLU A 344 -9.04 4.96 -21.14
N ARG A 345 -8.52 5.52 -22.24
CA ARG A 345 -7.28 6.32 -22.21
C ARG A 345 -7.45 7.59 -21.38
N GLN A 346 -8.57 8.30 -21.54
CA GLN A 346 -8.87 9.50 -20.76
C GLN A 346 -9.07 9.18 -19.28
N LYS A 347 -9.81 8.11 -18.96
CA LYS A 347 -9.93 7.65 -17.57
C LYS A 347 -8.57 7.30 -16.96
N SER A 348 -7.68 6.67 -17.73
CA SER A 348 -6.35 6.26 -17.27
C SER A 348 -5.41 7.43 -16.97
N SER A 349 -5.65 8.63 -17.52
CA SER A 349 -4.85 9.82 -17.14
C SER A 349 -5.28 10.40 -15.79
N LEU A 350 -6.57 10.30 -15.43
CA LEU A 350 -7.06 10.70 -14.10
C LEU A 350 -6.93 9.59 -13.04
N ARG A 351 -6.96 8.33 -13.45
CA ARG A 351 -6.83 7.14 -12.60
C ARG A 351 -5.48 6.48 -12.87
N VAL A 352 -4.46 6.94 -12.18
CA VAL A 352 -3.08 6.49 -12.37
C VAL A 352 -2.80 5.32 -11.45
N ARG A 353 -2.42 4.18 -12.03
CA ARG A 353 -2.08 2.98 -11.27
C ARG A 353 -0.59 2.89 -10.97
N PHE A 354 -0.27 2.59 -9.72
CA PHE A 354 1.05 2.15 -9.30
C PHE A 354 1.22 0.64 -9.50
N ARG A 355 2.39 0.22 -9.99
CA ARG A 355 2.78 -1.19 -10.10
C ARG A 355 4.16 -1.41 -9.48
N PRO A 356 4.37 -2.47 -8.69
CA PRO A 356 3.41 -3.53 -8.34
C PRO A 356 2.39 -3.10 -7.27
N SER A 357 1.26 -3.81 -7.15
CA SER A 357 0.26 -3.55 -6.10
C SER A 357 0.89 -3.64 -4.71
N LEU A 358 0.46 -2.75 -3.81
CA LEU A 358 0.95 -2.64 -2.43
C LEU A 358 0.06 -3.38 -1.42
N PHE A 359 -1.18 -3.68 -1.81
CA PHE A 359 -2.16 -4.32 -0.95
C PHE A 359 -2.71 -5.60 -1.59
N GLN A 360 -2.91 -6.63 -0.79
CA GLN A 360 -3.53 -7.89 -1.18
C GLN A 360 -4.71 -8.18 -0.27
N HIS A 361 -5.87 -8.44 -0.85
CA HIS A 361 -7.05 -8.90 -0.11
C HIS A 361 -6.87 -10.36 0.35
N VAL A 362 -7.11 -10.62 1.63
CA VAL A 362 -6.95 -11.94 2.28
C VAL A 362 -8.25 -12.47 2.89
N GLY A 363 -9.34 -11.70 2.82
CA GLY A 363 -10.65 -12.07 3.36
C GLY A 363 -11.29 -13.25 2.63
N LEU A 364 -11.25 -14.45 3.22
CA LEU A 364 -11.92 -15.63 2.65
C LEU A 364 -13.45 -15.52 2.74
N HIS A 365 -13.96 -14.98 3.84
CA HIS A 365 -15.39 -14.84 4.12
C HIS A 365 -15.84 -13.39 3.97
N SER A 366 -16.75 -13.15 3.03
CA SER A 366 -17.35 -11.84 2.81
C SER A 366 -18.25 -11.41 3.97
N SER A 367 -18.43 -10.10 4.12
CA SER A 367 -19.51 -9.53 4.94
C SER A 367 -20.90 -9.81 4.38
N LEU A 368 -21.03 -10.10 3.07
CA LEU A 368 -22.25 -10.63 2.50
C LEU A 368 -22.36 -12.13 2.82
N ALA A 369 -23.41 -12.50 3.57
CA ALA A 369 -23.59 -13.85 4.08
C ALA A 369 -23.51 -14.93 2.99
N GLY A 370 -22.72 -15.98 3.25
CA GLY A 370 -22.56 -17.13 2.35
C GLY A 370 -21.58 -16.93 1.18
N LYS A 371 -21.02 -15.74 0.98
CA LYS A 371 -20.07 -15.48 -0.11
C LYS A 371 -18.63 -15.75 0.32
N ILE A 372 -18.01 -16.77 -0.28
CA ILE A 372 -16.58 -17.08 -0.14
C ILE A 372 -15.82 -16.39 -1.27
N GLN A 373 -14.76 -15.64 -0.96
CA GLN A 373 -13.98 -14.89 -1.93
C GLN A 373 -12.49 -15.23 -1.81
N LYS A 374 -11.90 -15.73 -2.91
CA LYS A 374 -10.44 -15.96 -3.02
C LYS A 374 -9.89 -15.00 -4.07
N LEU A 375 -9.88 -13.71 -3.74
CA LEU A 375 -9.35 -12.68 -4.63
C LEU A 375 -7.84 -12.61 -4.50
N THR A 376 -7.13 -12.64 -5.62
CA THR A 376 -5.69 -12.42 -5.71
C THR A 376 -5.44 -11.29 -6.70
N ASP A 377 -4.69 -10.28 -6.28
CA ASP A 377 -4.34 -9.15 -7.14
C ASP A 377 -3.21 -9.59 -8.09
N LYS A 378 -3.41 -9.41 -9.39
CA LYS A 378 -2.47 -9.88 -10.42
C LYS A 378 -1.13 -9.14 -10.39
N ASP A 379 -1.16 -7.87 -10.00
CA ASP A 379 0.00 -6.99 -9.93
C ASP A 379 0.65 -7.06 -8.53
N PHE A 380 0.06 -7.77 -7.57
CA PHE A 380 0.69 -8.05 -6.28
C PHE A 380 1.73 -9.16 -6.48
N LEU A 381 2.99 -8.74 -6.72
CA LEU A 381 4.12 -9.68 -6.79
C LEU A 381 4.04 -10.67 -5.63
N LYS A 382 3.89 -11.95 -5.98
CA LYS A 382 3.98 -13.06 -5.02
C LYS A 382 5.30 -12.92 -4.24
N PRO A 383 5.33 -13.29 -2.95
CA PRO A 383 6.59 -13.35 -2.22
C PRO A 383 7.60 -14.14 -3.05
N LEU A 384 8.84 -13.65 -3.10
CA LEU A 384 9.92 -14.33 -3.83
C LEU A 384 10.00 -15.77 -3.31
N LEU A 385 9.92 -16.74 -4.22
CA LEU A 385 10.00 -18.17 -3.90
C LEU A 385 11.44 -18.62 -3.61
N HIS A 386 12.39 -17.70 -3.77
CA HIS A 386 13.81 -17.84 -3.47
C HIS A 386 14.25 -16.73 -2.50
N LYS A 387 15.40 -16.93 -1.86
CA LYS A 387 16.08 -15.86 -1.15
C LYS A 387 17.18 -15.28 -2.03
N MET A 388 17.19 -13.94 -2.18
CA MET A 388 18.27 -13.26 -2.90
C MET A 388 19.60 -13.47 -2.18
N HIS A 389 20.63 -13.81 -2.95
CA HIS A 389 21.98 -14.07 -2.45
C HIS A 389 23.00 -13.78 -3.55
N VAL A 390 24.28 -13.71 -3.17
CA VAL A 390 25.39 -13.49 -4.10
C VAL A 390 26.45 -14.56 -3.83
N ASN A 391 26.89 -15.23 -4.89
CA ASN A 391 27.87 -16.30 -4.83
C ASN A 391 29.14 -15.95 -5.62
N PRO A 392 30.29 -16.58 -5.31
CA PRO A 392 31.50 -16.46 -6.12
C PRO A 392 31.28 -16.98 -7.55
N PRO A 393 32.07 -16.58 -8.55
CA PRO A 393 31.99 -17.15 -9.90
C PRO A 393 32.23 -18.67 -9.90
N ALA A 394 31.30 -19.41 -10.49
CA ALA A 394 31.38 -20.86 -10.64
C ALA A 394 30.62 -21.35 -11.87
N GLU A 395 31.14 -22.41 -12.47
CA GLU A 395 30.44 -23.27 -13.41
C GLU A 395 29.52 -24.22 -12.62
N VAL A 396 28.22 -24.14 -12.87
CA VAL A 396 27.23 -25.02 -12.23
C VAL A 396 26.75 -26.09 -13.19
N SER A 397 26.54 -27.30 -12.68
CA SER A 397 26.02 -28.42 -13.47
C SER A 397 25.23 -29.38 -12.61
N THR A 398 24.28 -30.10 -13.20
CA THR A 398 23.43 -31.06 -12.49
C THR A 398 23.03 -32.20 -13.40
N SER A 399 22.87 -33.40 -12.86
CA SER A 399 22.23 -34.53 -13.56
C SER A 399 20.72 -34.55 -13.38
N VAL A 400 20.18 -33.81 -12.40
CA VAL A 400 18.75 -33.76 -12.12
C VAL A 400 18.04 -32.92 -13.17
N LYS A 401 16.97 -33.47 -13.77
CA LYS A 401 16.24 -32.83 -14.87
C LYS A 401 15.41 -31.63 -14.39
N VAL A 402 15.66 -30.47 -15.01
CA VAL A 402 15.04 -29.19 -14.69
C VAL A 402 13.56 -29.14 -15.12
N TYR A 403 12.72 -28.49 -14.32
CA TYR A 403 11.31 -28.25 -14.59
C TYR A 403 11.03 -26.76 -14.87
N GLN A 404 10.17 -26.50 -15.87
CA GLN A 404 9.61 -25.17 -16.23
C GLN A 404 10.60 -23.98 -16.34
N GLY A 405 11.89 -24.24 -16.56
CA GLY A 405 12.90 -23.18 -16.78
C GLY A 405 13.48 -22.56 -15.50
N HIS A 406 13.26 -23.19 -14.35
CA HIS A 406 13.85 -22.87 -13.03
C HIS A 406 15.22 -23.52 -12.89
N THR A 407 16.22 -22.95 -13.57
CA THR A 407 17.53 -23.58 -13.76
C THR A 407 18.50 -23.34 -12.61
N LEU A 408 19.54 -24.19 -12.53
CA LEU A 408 20.55 -24.11 -11.47
C LEU A 408 21.38 -22.84 -11.59
N GLU A 409 21.64 -22.37 -12.80
CA GLU A 409 22.39 -21.15 -13.10
C GLU A 409 21.71 -19.93 -12.50
N LYS A 410 20.40 -19.74 -12.78
CA LYS A 410 19.60 -18.65 -12.21
C LYS A 410 19.54 -18.71 -10.69
N THR A 411 19.49 -19.93 -10.15
CA THR A 411 19.50 -20.16 -8.70
C THR A 411 20.80 -19.70 -8.08
N TYR A 412 21.94 -20.07 -8.68
CA TYR A 412 23.25 -19.72 -8.17
C TYR A 412 23.53 -18.22 -8.23
N LEU A 413 22.98 -17.52 -9.23
CA LEU A 413 23.02 -16.07 -9.37
C LEU A 413 22.05 -15.34 -8.42
N GLY A 414 21.18 -16.06 -7.70
CA GLY A 414 20.17 -15.48 -6.82
C GLY A 414 19.01 -14.79 -7.55
N GLU A 415 18.79 -15.11 -8.84
CA GLU A 415 17.74 -14.54 -9.68
C GLU A 415 16.43 -15.34 -9.62
N ASP A 416 16.53 -16.64 -9.33
CA ASP A 416 15.39 -17.58 -9.26
C ASP A 416 15.68 -18.72 -8.27
N PHE A 417 14.81 -19.74 -8.20
CA PHE A 417 15.08 -21.03 -7.54
C PHE A 417 15.30 -22.15 -8.55
N PHE A 418 15.87 -23.26 -8.09
CA PHE A 418 16.05 -24.46 -8.89
C PHE A 418 14.84 -25.33 -8.65
N TRP A 419 14.15 -25.76 -9.70
CA TRP A 419 13.07 -26.73 -9.58
C TRP A 419 13.33 -27.88 -10.52
N ALA A 420 13.39 -29.08 -9.95
CA ALA A 420 13.75 -30.27 -10.70
C ALA A 420 12.80 -31.41 -10.38
N ILE A 421 12.60 -32.27 -11.37
CA ILE A 421 11.83 -33.51 -11.17
C ILE A 421 12.56 -34.43 -10.19
N THR A 422 11.82 -35.41 -9.66
CA THR A 422 12.26 -36.34 -8.62
C THR A 422 13.71 -36.82 -8.79
N PRO A 423 14.63 -36.41 -7.89
CA PRO A 423 16.01 -36.90 -7.91
C PRO A 423 16.10 -38.40 -7.60
N THR A 424 17.04 -39.07 -8.24
CA THR A 424 17.34 -40.50 -8.07
C THR A 424 18.72 -40.70 -7.42
N ALA A 425 18.94 -41.85 -6.78
CA ALA A 425 20.22 -42.17 -6.16
C ALA A 425 21.36 -42.10 -7.19
N GLY A 426 22.42 -41.36 -6.85
CA GLY A 426 23.54 -41.08 -7.74
C GLY A 426 23.44 -39.78 -8.52
N ASP A 427 22.29 -39.09 -8.49
CA ASP A 427 22.19 -37.75 -9.04
C ASP A 427 23.05 -36.73 -8.28
N TYR A 428 23.47 -35.68 -8.97
CA TYR A 428 24.32 -34.64 -8.38
C TYR A 428 23.94 -33.22 -8.80
N ILE A 429 24.29 -32.26 -7.94
CA ILE A 429 24.33 -30.82 -8.21
C ILE A 429 25.75 -30.34 -7.89
N LEU A 430 26.47 -29.83 -8.87
CA LEU A 430 27.88 -29.46 -8.76
C LEU A 430 28.07 -27.96 -8.96
N PHE A 431 28.82 -27.35 -8.04
CA PHE A 431 29.28 -25.96 -8.09
C PHE A 431 30.81 -25.99 -8.19
N LYS A 432 31.35 -25.74 -9.38
CA LYS A 432 32.79 -25.76 -9.65
C LYS A 432 33.29 -24.33 -9.77
N PHE A 433 34.06 -23.88 -8.78
CA PHE A 433 34.52 -22.50 -8.72
C PHE A 433 35.56 -22.21 -9.79
N ASP A 434 35.49 -21.02 -10.39
CA ASP A 434 36.45 -20.60 -11.44
C ASP A 434 37.88 -20.47 -10.89
N ARG A 435 37.99 -20.16 -9.59
CA ARG A 435 39.25 -20.07 -8.85
C ARG A 435 39.13 -20.80 -7.50
N PRO A 436 40.20 -21.41 -6.98
CA PRO A 436 40.17 -22.01 -5.64
C PRO A 436 39.79 -20.99 -4.57
N LEU A 437 38.85 -21.34 -3.70
CA LEU A 437 38.31 -20.46 -2.67
C LEU A 437 38.78 -20.86 -1.28
N ASN A 438 39.11 -19.87 -0.44
CA ASN A 438 39.20 -20.07 1.00
C ASN A 438 37.81 -19.82 1.60
N MET A 439 37.11 -20.88 1.98
CA MET A 439 35.85 -20.74 2.70
C MET A 439 36.16 -20.36 4.15
N ILE A 440 35.78 -19.14 4.54
CA ILE A 440 36.03 -18.58 5.89
C ILE A 440 34.82 -18.75 6.80
N GLY A 441 33.67 -19.20 6.28
CA GLY A 441 32.48 -19.39 7.08
C GLY A 441 31.65 -20.60 6.68
N ARG A 442 30.33 -20.43 6.76
CA ARG A 442 29.34 -21.47 6.50
C ARG A 442 29.02 -21.62 5.01
N PHE A 443 28.76 -22.86 4.59
CA PHE A 443 27.92 -23.11 3.42
C PHE A 443 26.46 -23.19 3.88
N LEU A 444 25.54 -22.76 3.03
CA LEU A 444 24.11 -22.87 3.27
C LEU A 444 23.39 -23.24 1.98
N PHE A 445 22.61 -24.30 2.05
CA PHE A 445 21.67 -24.73 1.02
C PHE A 445 20.28 -24.83 1.64
N ARG A 446 19.31 -24.11 1.07
CA ARG A 446 17.90 -24.18 1.51
C ARG A 446 17.04 -24.77 0.42
N SER A 447 16.17 -25.69 0.82
CA SER A 447 15.30 -26.44 -0.05
C SER A 447 13.83 -26.25 0.31
N GLY A 448 12.98 -26.27 -0.71
CA GLY A 448 11.55 -25.94 -0.63
C GLY A 448 11.26 -24.45 -0.71
N ASN A 449 9.99 -24.11 -0.95
CA ASN A 449 9.48 -22.74 -0.94
C ASN A 449 8.04 -22.68 -0.37
N GLN A 450 7.44 -21.49 -0.32
CA GLN A 450 6.10 -21.29 0.28
C GLN A 450 4.96 -21.87 -0.56
N GLU A 451 5.13 -21.99 -1.89
CA GLU A 451 4.09 -22.55 -2.78
C GLU A 451 4.13 -24.08 -2.83
N HIS A 452 5.32 -24.64 -2.71
CA HIS A 452 5.60 -26.08 -2.78
C HIS A 452 6.42 -26.50 -1.55
N PRO A 453 5.82 -26.50 -0.34
CA PRO A 453 6.54 -26.81 0.90
C PRO A 453 6.98 -28.29 0.99
N GLY A 454 6.40 -29.17 0.18
CA GLY A 454 6.74 -30.59 0.10
C GLY A 454 7.90 -30.91 -0.84
N ASP A 455 8.23 -30.02 -1.78
CA ASP A 455 9.27 -30.25 -2.77
C ASP A 455 10.64 -29.95 -2.16
N LYS A 456 11.17 -30.90 -1.39
CA LYS A 456 12.40 -30.75 -0.63
C LYS A 456 13.44 -31.79 -1.03
N ILE A 457 14.70 -31.36 -1.01
CA ILE A 457 15.88 -32.20 -1.13
C ILE A 457 16.06 -32.88 0.22
N GLU A 458 15.98 -34.21 0.19
CA GLU A 458 16.21 -35.10 1.32
C GLU A 458 17.29 -36.11 0.96
N ASN A 459 17.87 -36.79 1.98
CA ASN A 459 18.85 -37.87 1.79
C ASN A 459 20.00 -37.50 0.82
N THR A 460 20.48 -36.27 0.91
CA THR A 460 21.53 -35.72 0.04
C THR A 460 22.66 -35.20 0.92
N THR A 461 23.90 -35.50 0.55
CA THR A 461 25.11 -35.09 1.29
C THR A 461 25.82 -33.96 0.57
N VAL A 462 26.46 -33.07 1.34
CA VAL A 462 27.35 -32.04 0.82
C VAL A 462 28.78 -32.60 0.79
N GLU A 463 29.43 -32.51 -0.36
CA GLU A 463 30.79 -32.98 -0.59
C GLU A 463 31.66 -31.82 -1.09
N ILE A 464 32.94 -31.83 -0.72
CA ILE A 464 33.94 -30.85 -1.17
C ILE A 464 35.05 -31.51 -1.96
N LEU A 465 35.64 -30.71 -2.85
CA LEU A 465 36.88 -31.04 -3.55
C LEU A 465 37.98 -30.02 -3.21
N PRO A 466 38.87 -30.32 -2.25
CA PRO A 466 40.05 -29.51 -1.94
C PRO A 466 41.10 -29.51 -3.06
N VAL A 467 41.94 -28.47 -3.12
CA VAL A 467 43.11 -28.43 -4.02
C VAL A 467 44.14 -29.49 -3.66
N SER A 468 44.34 -29.78 -2.36
CA SER A 468 45.33 -30.73 -1.86
C SER A 468 45.13 -32.16 -2.36
N VAL A 469 43.93 -32.54 -2.78
CA VAL A 469 43.62 -33.90 -3.25
C VAL A 469 44.02 -34.12 -4.71
N ARG A 470 44.19 -33.06 -5.51
CA ARG A 470 44.63 -33.19 -6.92
C ARG A 470 46.08 -33.66 -7.08
N THR A 471 46.92 -33.54 -6.04
CA THR A 471 48.34 -33.91 -6.10
C THR A 471 48.61 -35.39 -5.84
N HIS A 472 47.61 -36.15 -5.40
CA HIS A 472 47.69 -37.60 -5.23
C HIS A 472 46.75 -38.28 -6.23
N THR A 473 47.20 -39.35 -6.86
CA THR A 473 46.62 -40.00 -8.06
C THR A 473 45.23 -40.63 -7.87
N HIS A 474 44.47 -40.23 -6.86
CA HIS A 474 43.12 -40.70 -6.58
C HIS A 474 42.22 -39.52 -6.22
N THR A 475 41.18 -39.28 -7.03
CA THR A 475 40.14 -38.27 -6.79
C THR A 475 39.25 -38.68 -5.61
N HIS A 476 39.70 -38.48 -4.38
CA HIS A 476 38.87 -38.67 -3.20
C HIS A 476 38.07 -37.39 -2.93
N THR A 477 36.77 -37.42 -3.24
CA THR A 477 35.84 -36.40 -2.74
C THR A 477 35.67 -36.58 -1.23
N HIS A 478 35.84 -35.52 -0.45
CA HIS A 478 35.58 -35.59 0.99
C HIS A 478 34.12 -35.23 1.25
N THR A 479 33.36 -36.18 1.81
CA THR A 479 32.00 -35.93 2.27
C THR A 479 32.06 -35.10 3.55
N LEU A 480 31.47 -33.90 3.52
CA LEU A 480 31.26 -33.13 4.73
C LEU A 480 30.05 -33.71 5.47
N ASN A 481 30.04 -33.57 6.79
CA ASN A 481 28.86 -33.87 7.63
C ASN A 481 27.72 -32.85 7.43
N GLY A 482 27.50 -32.38 6.20
CA GLY A 482 26.35 -31.57 5.82
C GLY A 482 25.30 -32.47 5.20
N GLN A 483 24.30 -32.87 5.98
CA GLN A 483 23.10 -33.53 5.47
C GLN A 483 21.94 -32.52 5.46
N PHE A 484 20.99 -32.71 4.56
CA PHE A 484 19.75 -31.94 4.60
C PHE A 484 18.88 -32.39 5.76
N GLU A 485 18.70 -31.50 6.74
CA GLU A 485 17.75 -31.67 7.84
C GLU A 485 16.59 -30.69 7.64
N LYS A 486 15.36 -31.23 7.51
CA LYS A 486 14.13 -30.45 7.28
C LYS A 486 14.18 -29.49 6.07
N GLY A 487 15.03 -29.81 5.07
CA GLY A 487 15.23 -29.00 3.88
C GLY A 487 16.31 -27.93 4.01
N VAL A 488 17.20 -28.01 5.00
CA VAL A 488 18.35 -27.13 5.13
C VAL A 488 19.61 -27.97 5.31
N ALA A 489 20.64 -27.69 4.51
CA ALA A 489 21.99 -28.18 4.76
C ALA A 489 22.91 -26.97 5.00
N GLU A 490 23.39 -26.81 6.22
CA GLU A 490 24.35 -25.79 6.59
C GLU A 490 25.47 -26.36 7.45
N GLY A 491 26.66 -25.79 7.34
CA GLY A 491 27.82 -26.27 8.11
C GLY A 491 29.06 -25.45 7.83
N PHE A 492 30.10 -25.70 8.63
CA PHE A 492 31.41 -25.08 8.49
C PHE A 492 32.36 -26.02 7.73
N VAL A 493 33.21 -25.44 6.90
CA VAL A 493 34.32 -26.18 6.29
C VAL A 493 35.53 -26.06 7.21
N ASP A 494 36.13 -27.20 7.55
CA ASP A 494 37.40 -27.23 8.29
C ASP A 494 38.50 -26.50 7.48
N PRO A 495 39.22 -25.54 8.08
CA PRO A 495 40.28 -24.79 7.40
C PRO A 495 41.36 -25.66 6.73
N SER A 496 41.58 -26.89 7.20
CA SER A 496 42.53 -27.84 6.59
C SER A 496 42.16 -28.27 5.16
N PHE A 497 40.88 -28.15 4.77
CA PHE A 497 40.41 -28.44 3.42
C PHE A 497 40.48 -27.25 2.47
N ASN A 498 40.85 -26.07 2.95
CA ASN A 498 41.07 -24.91 2.09
C ASN A 498 42.43 -25.00 1.37
N PRO A 499 42.54 -24.51 0.13
CA PRO A 499 41.47 -23.95 -0.69
C PRO A 499 40.62 -25.01 -1.42
N ILE A 500 39.35 -24.72 -1.67
CA ILE A 500 38.36 -25.61 -2.30
C ILE A 500 38.13 -25.25 -3.77
N ILE A 501 38.02 -26.27 -4.63
CA ILE A 501 37.75 -26.15 -6.07
C ILE A 501 36.27 -26.33 -6.40
N ALA A 502 35.57 -27.22 -5.68
CA ALA A 502 34.16 -27.48 -5.96
C ALA A 502 33.38 -27.94 -4.72
N LEU A 503 32.07 -27.68 -4.75
CA LEU A 503 31.07 -28.24 -3.85
C LEU A 503 30.09 -29.10 -4.67
N ARG A 504 29.73 -30.28 -4.15
CA ARG A 504 28.76 -31.16 -4.79
C ARG A 504 27.69 -31.59 -3.80
N LEU A 505 26.43 -31.47 -4.16
CA LEU A 505 25.33 -32.16 -3.52
C LEU A 505 25.16 -33.52 -4.19
N SER A 506 25.24 -34.59 -3.42
CA SER A 506 25.19 -35.98 -3.90
C SER A 506 23.98 -36.68 -3.33
N VAL A 507 23.06 -37.12 -4.20
CA VAL A 507 21.80 -37.76 -3.82
C VAL A 507 22.08 -39.21 -3.43
N VAL A 508 21.90 -39.55 -2.15
CA VAL A 508 22.25 -40.88 -1.60
C VAL A 508 21.13 -41.90 -1.83
N LYS A 509 19.87 -41.45 -1.85
CA LYS A 509 18.69 -42.30 -2.04
C LYS A 509 17.67 -41.62 -2.95
N ASP A 510 16.86 -42.44 -3.61
CA ASP A 510 15.74 -41.97 -4.42
C ASP A 510 14.82 -41.08 -3.59
N SER A 511 14.45 -39.92 -4.17
CA SER A 511 13.46 -39.05 -3.58
C SER A 511 12.04 -39.52 -3.90
N ALA A 512 11.10 -39.34 -2.98
CA ALA A 512 9.68 -39.55 -3.25
C ALA A 512 8.98 -38.31 -3.84
N VAL A 513 9.66 -37.16 -3.82
CA VAL A 513 9.12 -35.84 -4.17
C VAL A 513 10.06 -35.11 -5.13
N TRP A 514 9.53 -34.08 -5.79
CA TRP A 514 10.33 -33.15 -6.58
C TRP A 514 11.25 -32.33 -5.68
N ALA A 515 12.28 -31.72 -6.27
CA ALA A 515 13.31 -31.02 -5.53
C ALA A 515 13.31 -29.53 -5.86
N ILE A 516 13.26 -28.69 -4.82
CA ILE A 516 13.49 -27.25 -4.93
C ILE A 516 14.76 -26.86 -4.19
N LEU A 517 15.62 -26.05 -4.79
CA LEU A 517 16.72 -25.35 -4.10
C LEU A 517 16.46 -23.84 -4.20
N SER A 518 16.15 -23.21 -3.07
CA SER A 518 15.68 -21.82 -2.99
C SER A 518 16.74 -20.83 -2.48
N GLU A 519 17.87 -21.33 -1.98
CA GLU A 519 19.00 -20.51 -1.52
C GLU A 519 20.30 -21.32 -1.65
N VAL A 520 21.34 -20.70 -2.21
CA VAL A 520 22.72 -21.20 -2.18
C VAL A 520 23.59 -20.07 -1.66
N SER A 521 24.25 -20.23 -0.53
CA SER A 521 25.12 -19.18 0.00
C SER A 521 26.47 -19.74 0.44
N GLN A 522 27.54 -19.14 -0.11
CA GLN A 522 28.92 -19.53 0.13
C GLN A 522 29.74 -18.35 0.68
N SER A 523 29.98 -18.34 2.00
CA SER A 523 30.86 -17.33 2.61
C SER A 523 32.35 -17.67 2.39
N HIS A 524 33.08 -16.75 1.75
CA HIS A 524 34.45 -16.98 1.30
C HIS A 524 35.29 -15.70 1.34
N THR A 525 36.62 -15.85 1.28
CA THR A 525 37.55 -14.77 0.94
C THR A 525 38.52 -15.22 -0.15
N THR A 526 39.02 -14.25 -0.91
CA THR A 526 39.99 -14.48 -1.97
C THR A 526 41.40 -14.41 -1.37
N PRO A 527 42.28 -15.43 -1.53
CA PRO A 527 43.65 -15.34 -1.05
C PRO A 527 44.41 -14.18 -1.73
N ALA A 528 45.08 -13.36 -0.92
CA ALA A 528 45.77 -12.12 -1.34
C ALA A 528 46.99 -12.33 -2.27
N HIS A 529 47.45 -13.57 -2.47
CA HIS A 529 48.72 -13.84 -3.15
C HIS A 529 48.65 -14.00 -4.68
N LEU A 530 47.51 -13.70 -5.33
CA LEU A 530 47.37 -13.83 -6.79
C LEU A 530 46.71 -12.61 -7.47
N LEU A 531 46.82 -11.42 -6.87
CA LEU A 531 46.46 -10.15 -7.51
C LEU A 531 47.63 -9.46 -8.25
N SER A 532 48.77 -10.15 -8.38
CA SER A 532 49.88 -9.73 -9.24
C SER A 532 50.02 -10.70 -10.42
N ASN A 533 49.32 -10.38 -11.51
CA ASN A 533 49.82 -10.48 -12.88
C ASN A 533 48.89 -9.70 -13.81
#